data_AF-A0A660Z308-F1
#
_entry.id   AF-A0A660Z308-F1
#
_cell.length_a   1.000
_cell.length_b   1.000
_cell.length_c   1.000
_cell.angle_alpha   90.00
_cell.angle_beta   90.00
_cell.angle_gamma   90.00
#
_symmetry.space_group_name_H-M   'P 1'
#
loop_
_entity.id
_entity.type
_entity.pdbx_description
1 polymer ?
#
loop_
_entity_poly.entity_id
_entity_poly.type
_entity_poly.pdbx_seq_one_letter_code
_entity_poly.pdbx_strand_id
1 'polypeptide(L)'
;MLIGLIQTPLGNILSRRYEYQADEYAVKETGNADVFIGTLEKLNEQNLGDKEPHPFVEWFFYSHPSIKNRISAISSTAGNSFKPIENIDNAVTEREIS
;
A
#
# COMPACT_ATOMS: atom_id res chain seq x y z
N MET A 1 -30.03 5.82 5.24
CA MET A 1 -30.02 4.34 5.38
C MET A 1 -30.24 3.56 4.06
N LEU A 2 -30.13 4.15 2.87
CA LEU A 2 -29.94 3.38 1.60
C LEU A 2 -28.87 4.05 0.73
N ILE A 3 -28.82 5.38 0.77
CA ILE A 3 -27.78 6.20 0.12
C ILE A 3 -26.37 5.72 0.51
N GLY A 4 -26.11 5.44 1.80
CA GLY A 4 -24.81 4.96 2.26
C GLY A 4 -24.37 3.61 1.67
N LEU A 5 -25.29 2.69 1.38
CA LEU A 5 -24.96 1.38 0.81
C LEU A 5 -24.43 1.49 -0.63
N ILE A 6 -24.78 2.57 -1.34
CA ILE A 6 -24.35 2.83 -2.73
C ILE A 6 -23.19 3.84 -2.74
N GLN A 7 -23.24 4.86 -1.89
CA GLN A 7 -22.22 5.91 -1.82
C GLN A 7 -20.87 5.36 -1.33
N THR A 8 -20.88 4.46 -0.33
CA THR A 8 -19.67 3.88 0.25
C THR A 8 -18.82 3.12 -0.77
N PRO A 9 -19.33 2.11 -1.51
CA PRO A 9 -18.50 1.39 -2.47
C PRO A 9 -17.98 2.29 -3.61
N LEU A 10 -18.77 3.29 -4.04
CA LEU A 10 -18.33 4.25 -5.05
C LEU A 10 -17.17 5.12 -4.54
N GLY A 11 -17.30 5.68 -3.34
CA GLY A 11 -16.24 6.45 -2.69
C GLY A 11 -14.98 5.61 -2.48
N ASN A 12 -15.15 4.37 -2.03
CA ASN A 12 -14.05 3.44 -1.81
C ASN A 12 -13.31 3.09 -3.10
N ILE A 13 -14.00 2.93 -4.24
CA ILE A 13 -13.33 2.72 -5.54
C ILE A 13 -12.45 3.92 -5.92
N LEU A 14 -12.96 5.14 -5.76
CA LEU A 14 -12.20 6.34 -6.08
C LEU A 14 -10.99 6.50 -5.15
N SER A 15 -11.20 6.29 -3.86
CA SER A 15 -10.15 6.32 -2.84
C SER A 15 -9.04 5.30 -3.15
N ARG A 16 -9.40 4.04 -3.45
CA ARG A 16 -8.45 3.00 -3.85
C ARG A 16 -7.64 3.37 -5.10
N ARG A 17 -8.26 4.05 -6.07
CA ARG A 17 -7.54 4.55 -7.26
C ARG A 17 -6.52 5.63 -6.93
N TYR A 18 -6.81 6.50 -5.96
CA TYR A 18 -5.85 7.52 -5.52
C TYR A 18 -4.69 6.90 -4.73
N GLU A 19 -4.96 5.91 -3.89
CA GLU A 19 -3.89 5.16 -3.19
C GLU A 19 -2.91 4.53 -4.19
N TYR A 20 -3.39 3.84 -5.24
CA TYR A 20 -2.49 3.27 -6.24
C TYR A 20 -1.66 4.31 -7.01
N GLN A 21 -2.27 5.45 -7.36
CA GLN A 21 -1.55 6.54 -8.02
C GLN A 21 -0.50 7.17 -7.09
N ALA A 22 -0.81 7.29 -5.81
CA ALA A 22 0.12 7.80 -4.80
C ALA A 22 1.29 6.84 -4.60
N ASP A 23 1.03 5.54 -4.54
CA ASP A 23 2.07 4.50 -4.47
C ASP A 23 2.99 4.53 -5.68
N GLU A 24 2.42 4.56 -6.88
CA GLU A 24 3.17 4.65 -8.13
C GLU A 24 4.03 5.92 -8.17
N TYR A 25 3.45 7.07 -7.81
CA TYR A 25 4.16 8.33 -7.74
C TYR A 25 5.32 8.27 -6.74
N ALA A 26 5.08 7.80 -5.52
CA ALA A 26 6.11 7.71 -4.49
C ALA A 26 7.27 6.80 -4.93
N VAL A 27 6.96 5.64 -5.51
CA VAL A 27 7.99 4.71 -6.00
C VAL A 27 8.76 5.30 -7.17
N LYS A 28 8.08 5.99 -8.09
CA LYS A 28 8.70 6.64 -9.25
C LYS A 28 9.64 7.77 -8.86
N GLU A 29 9.24 8.63 -7.92
CA GLU A 29 10.04 9.77 -7.48
C GLU A 29 11.22 9.35 -6.59
N THR A 30 11.02 8.34 -5.74
CA THR A 30 12.09 7.85 -4.84
C THR A 30 13.02 6.83 -5.50
N GLY A 31 12.57 6.17 -6.58
CA GLY A 31 13.30 5.10 -7.26
C GLY A 31 13.58 3.88 -6.38
N ASN A 32 12.87 3.71 -5.26
CA ASN A 32 13.20 2.69 -4.25
C ASN A 32 11.96 1.93 -3.76
N ALA A 33 11.48 1.02 -4.61
CA ALA A 33 10.31 0.20 -4.33
C ALA A 33 10.45 -0.67 -3.08
N ASP A 34 11.63 -1.23 -2.82
CA ASP A 34 11.85 -2.15 -1.68
C ASP A 34 11.73 -1.41 -0.34
N VAL A 35 12.32 -0.21 -0.22
CA VAL A 35 12.19 0.62 1.00
C VAL A 35 10.75 1.09 1.19
N PHE A 36 10.05 1.46 0.11
CA PHE A 36 8.65 1.85 0.18
C PHE A 36 7.76 0.70 0.65
N ILE A 37 7.92 -0.50 0.07
CA ILE A 37 7.17 -1.70 0.47
C ILE A 37 7.43 -2.03 1.94
N GLY A 38 8.68 -2.08 2.39
CA GLY A 38 8.94 -2.43 3.79
C GLY A 38 8.47 -1.34 4.77
N THR A 39 8.42 -0.08 4.35
CA THR A 39 7.78 0.99 5.13
C THR A 39 6.26 0.76 5.26
N LEU A 40 5.58 0.36 4.18
CA LEU A 40 4.17 -0.02 4.22
C LEU A 40 3.91 -1.22 5.14
N GLU A 41 4.77 -2.25 5.07
CA GLU A 41 4.67 -3.42 5.95
C GLU A 41 4.84 -3.05 7.42
N LYS A 42 5.88 -2.25 7.73
CA LYS A 42 6.14 -1.76 9.08
C LYS A 42 4.96 -0.93 9.62
N LEU A 43 4.43 -0.02 8.81
CA LEU A 43 3.28 0.80 9.21
C LEU A 43 2.03 -0.06 9.45
N ASN A 44 1.81 -1.08 8.63
CA ASN A 44 0.71 -2.01 8.84
C ASN A 44 0.85 -2.81 10.13
N GLU A 45 2.06 -3.29 10.43
CA GLU A 45 2.35 -4.00 11.68
C GLU A 45 2.15 -3.12 12.91
N GLN A 46 2.60 -1.87 12.86
CA GLN A 46 2.39 -0.90 13.93
C GLN A 46 0.91 -0.59 14.17
N ASN A 47 0.09 -0.60 13.11
CA ASN A 47 -1.34 -0.36 13.19
C ASN A 47 -2.17 -1.64 13.37
N LEU A 48 -1.53 -2.81 13.53
CA LEU A 48 -2.20 -4.12 13.62
C LEU A 48 -3.18 -4.36 12.46
N GLY A 49 -2.83 -3.86 11.27
CA GLY A 49 -3.67 -3.94 10.08
C GLY A 49 -3.75 -5.37 9.54
N ASP A 50 -4.94 -5.74 9.07
CA ASP A 50 -5.14 -7.01 8.37
C ASP A 50 -4.43 -6.96 7.00
N LYS A 51 -3.42 -7.81 6.84
CA LYS A 51 -2.62 -7.89 5.60
C LYS A 51 -3.41 -8.52 4.46
N GLU A 52 -4.35 -9.43 4.77
CA GLU A 52 -5.09 -10.22 3.78
C GLU A 52 -6.58 -10.33 4.13
N PRO A 53 -7.31 -9.19 4.15
CA PRO A 53 -8.74 -9.22 4.40
C PRO A 53 -9.46 -10.01 3.31
N HIS A 54 -10.60 -10.60 3.66
CA HIS A 54 -11.42 -11.30 2.69
C HIS A 54 -11.86 -10.35 1.55
N PRO A 55 -11.77 -10.75 0.26
CA PRO A 55 -11.94 -9.82 -0.87
C PRO A 55 -13.26 -9.04 -0.87
N PHE A 56 -14.35 -9.66 -0.44
CA PHE A 56 -15.65 -8.99 -0.34
C PHE A 56 -15.68 -7.92 0.75
N VAL A 57 -15.02 -8.19 1.88
CA VAL A 57 -14.94 -7.25 3.02
C VAL A 57 -14.09 -6.05 2.62
N GLU A 58 -12.94 -6.31 1.98
CA GLU A 58 -12.08 -5.25 1.43
C GLU A 58 -12.84 -4.40 0.40
N TRP A 59 -13.52 -5.04 -0.56
CA TRP A 59 -14.23 -4.33 -1.62
C TRP A 59 -15.30 -3.38 -1.08
N PHE A 60 -16.09 -3.83 -0.11
CA PHE A 60 -17.24 -3.07 0.39
C PHE A 60 -16.87 -2.08 1.51
N PHE A 61 -16.07 -2.51 2.50
CA PHE A 61 -15.84 -1.73 3.72
C PHE A 61 -14.54 -0.94 3.72
N TYR A 62 -13.51 -1.38 2.98
CA TYR A 62 -12.20 -0.72 3.05
C TYR A 62 -12.13 0.44 2.06
N SER A 63 -11.75 1.61 2.56
CA SER A 63 -11.49 2.81 1.75
C SER A 63 -10.17 2.73 0.97
N HIS A 64 -9.24 1.89 1.43
CA HIS A 64 -7.94 1.68 0.80
C HIS A 64 -7.74 0.19 0.46
N PRO A 65 -6.87 -0.15 -0.51
CA PRO A 65 -6.54 -1.54 -0.80
C PRO A 65 -5.80 -2.16 0.39
N SER A 66 -5.84 -3.49 0.49
CA SER A 66 -4.98 -4.24 1.41
C SER A 66 -3.51 -4.04 1.07
N ILE A 67 -2.65 -4.18 2.08
CA ILE A 67 -1.20 -4.07 1.90
C ILE A 67 -0.71 -5.09 0.86
N LYS A 68 -1.23 -6.32 0.89
CA LYS A 68 -0.96 -7.32 -0.14
C LYS A 68 -1.21 -6.79 -1.56
N ASN A 69 -2.36 -6.16 -1.79
CA ASN A 69 -2.72 -5.62 -3.10
C ASN A 69 -1.82 -4.45 -3.53
N ARG A 70 -1.43 -3.58 -2.58
CA ARG A 70 -0.47 -2.48 -2.84
C ARG A 70 0.91 -3.01 -3.22
N ILE A 71 1.45 -3.95 -2.43
CA ILE A 71 2.76 -4.57 -2.68
C ILE A 71 2.78 -5.26 -4.04
N SER A 72 1.72 -5.98 -4.40
CA SER A 72 1.61 -6.65 -5.70
C SER A 72 1.61 -5.65 -6.85
N ALA A 73 0.88 -4.53 -6.73
CA ALA A 73 0.86 -3.47 -7.74
C ALA A 73 2.24 -2.82 -7.90
N ILE A 74 2.90 -2.47 -6.79
CA ILE A 74 4.22 -1.84 -6.79
C ILE A 74 5.29 -2.76 -7.39
N SER A 75 5.29 -4.05 -6.98
CA SER A 75 6.24 -5.04 -7.49
C SER A 75 6.09 -5.25 -8.99
N SER A 76 4.85 -5.23 -9.49
CA SER A 76 4.55 -5.33 -10.92
C SER A 76 5.07 -4.11 -11.70
N THR A 77 4.94 -2.90 -11.15
CA THR A 77 5.44 -1.67 -11.77
C THR A 77 6.96 -1.58 -11.73
N ALA A 78 7.61 -2.00 -10.65
CA ALA A 78 9.06 -1.93 -10.47
C ALA A 78 9.84 -3.01 -11.24
N GLY A 79 9.16 -4.01 -11.82
CA GLY A 79 9.79 -5.11 -12.55
C GLY A 79 10.67 -6.02 -11.69
N ASN A 80 10.54 -5.94 -10.36
CA ASN A 80 11.36 -6.64 -9.39
C ASN A 80 10.50 -7.50 -8.45
N SER A 81 11.03 -8.67 -8.10
CA SER A 81 10.52 -9.42 -6.95
C SER A 81 10.98 -8.71 -5.68
N PHE A 82 10.02 -8.19 -4.90
CA PHE A 82 10.29 -7.59 -3.60
C PHE A 82 11.19 -8.49 -2.74
N LYS A 83 12.23 -7.90 -2.15
CA LYS A 83 13.07 -8.57 -1.15
C LYS A 83 12.80 -7.94 0.22
N PRO A 84 12.32 -8.71 1.20
CA PRO A 84 12.15 -8.22 2.55
C PRO A 84 13.43 -7.60 3.08
N ILE A 85 13.36 -6.35 3.53
CA ILE A 85 14.47 -5.66 4.18
C ILE A 85 14.37 -5.97 5.67
N GLU A 86 15.37 -6.66 6.20
CA GLU A 86 15.40 -7.12 7.60
C GLU A 86 15.37 -5.97 8.61
N ASN A 87 15.95 -4.82 8.26
CA ASN A 87 15.92 -3.60 9.07
C ASN A 87 15.62 -2.37 8.22
N ILE A 88 14.35 -2.01 8.13
CA ILE A 88 13.88 -0.85 7.35
C ILE A 88 14.41 0.47 7.89
N ASP A 89 14.60 0.61 9.21
CA ASP A 89 15.05 1.86 9.81
C ASP A 89 16.47 2.23 9.37
N ASN A 90 17.36 1.23 9.30
CA ASN A 90 18.71 1.43 8.78
C ASN A 90 18.69 1.80 7.29
N ALA A 91 17.86 1.11 6.50
CA ALA A 91 17.77 1.32 5.05
C ALA A 91 17.24 2.72 4.68
N VAL A 92 16.35 3.29 5.51
CA VAL A 92 15.88 4.68 5.36
C VAL A 92 17.00 5.66 5.76
N THR A 93 17.66 5.43 6.89
CA THR A 93 18.69 6.34 7.44
C THR A 93 19.91 6.45 6.52
N GLU A 94 20.39 5.35 5.95
CA GLU A 94 21.56 5.34 5.07
C GLU A 94 21.37 6.16 3.79
N ARG A 95 20.12 6.40 3.37
CA ARG A 95 19.78 7.20 2.18
C ARG A 95 19.67 8.69 2.46
N GLU A 96 19.35 9.11 3.69
CA GLU A 96 19.30 10.54 4.04
C GLU A 96 20.69 11.18 4.15
N ILE A 97 21.75 10.35 4.26
CA ILE A 97 23.14 10.77 4.46
C ILE A 97 23.95 10.73 3.14
N SER A 98 23.35 10.25 2.04
CA SER A 98 23.97 10.16 0.70
C SER A 98 23.45 11.23 -0.26
#